data_AF-A0A2V8MLI9-F1
#
_entry.id   AF-A0A2V8MLI9-F1
#
_cell.length_a   1.000
_cell.length_b   1.000
_cell.length_c   1.000
_cell.angle_alpha   90.00
_cell.angle_beta   90.00
_cell.angle_gamma   90.00
#
_symmetry.space_group_name_H-M   'P 1'
#
loop_
_entity.id
_entity.type
_entity.pdbx_description
1 polymer ?
#
loop_
_entity_poly.entity_id
_entity_poly.type
_entity_poly.pdbx_seq_one_letter_code
_entity_poly.pdbx_strand_id
1 'polypeptide(L)'
;VLESAQLIFLFNFFFSIFGGRVAERNPWRATTLEWTAPTPPGHGNFGEELPTVHRWPFDYSVPGEREDFVPQTVPATVTAQH
;
A
#
# COMPACT_ATOMS: atom_id res chain seq x y z
N VAL A 1 -33.53 -3.93 -1.28
CA VAL A 1 -32.41 -2.94 -1.37
C VAL A 1 -31.07 -3.58 -1.07
N LEU A 2 -30.88 -4.21 0.11
CA LEU A 2 -29.60 -4.86 0.46
C LEU A 2 -29.18 -5.96 -0.54
N GLU A 3 -30.13 -6.80 -0.98
CA GLU A 3 -29.88 -7.87 -1.95
C GLU A 3 -29.54 -7.33 -3.36
N SER A 4 -30.18 -6.25 -3.80
CA SER A 4 -29.97 -5.66 -5.12
C SER A 4 -28.58 -5.02 -5.25
N ALA A 5 -28.02 -4.45 -4.18
CA ALA A 5 -26.69 -3.88 -4.17
C ALA A 5 -25.59 -4.95 -4.37
N GLN A 6 -25.84 -6.19 -3.96
CA GLN A 6 -24.88 -7.30 -4.15
C GLN A 6 -24.64 -7.58 -5.64
N LEU A 7 -25.64 -7.41 -6.50
CA LEU A 7 -25.50 -7.61 -7.95
C LEU A 7 -24.49 -6.61 -8.57
N ILE A 8 -24.50 -5.36 -8.09
CA ILE A 8 -23.56 -4.33 -8.54
C ILE A 8 -22.14 -4.70 -8.09
N PHE A 9 -21.98 -5.15 -6.84
CA PHE A 9 -20.70 -5.62 -6.32
C PHE A 9 -20.16 -6.81 -7.12
N LEU A 10 -20.99 -7.84 -7.35
CA LEU A 10 -20.60 -9.04 -8.11
C LEU A 10 -20.20 -8.68 -9.54
N PHE A 11 -20.97 -7.82 -10.20
CA PHE A 11 -20.61 -7.32 -11.53
C PHE A 11 -19.24 -6.65 -11.52
N ASN A 12 -18.99 -5.71 -10.59
CA ASN A 12 -17.72 -5.02 -10.49
C ASN A 12 -16.56 -5.97 -10.16
N PHE A 13 -16.76 -6.93 -9.26
CA PHE A 13 -15.76 -7.90 -8.85
C PHE A 13 -15.30 -8.77 -10.03
N PHE A 14 -16.23 -9.41 -10.74
CA PHE A 14 -15.89 -10.26 -11.88
C PHE A 14 -15.35 -9.44 -13.06
N PHE A 15 -15.94 -8.27 -13.34
CA PHE A 15 -15.41 -7.38 -14.37
C PHE A 15 -13.96 -6.97 -14.08
N SER A 16 -13.63 -6.65 -12.83
CA SER A 16 -12.28 -6.26 -12.42
C SER A 16 -11.27 -7.41 -12.50
N ILE A 17 -11.69 -8.65 -12.20
CA ILE A 17 -10.82 -9.83 -12.33
C ILE A 17 -10.39 -10.05 -13.78
N PHE A 18 -11.32 -9.95 -14.74
CA PHE A 18 -11.06 -10.34 -16.12
C PHE A 18 -10.64 -9.19 -17.04
N GLY A 19 -11.07 -7.96 -16.76
CA GLY A 19 -10.82 -6.78 -17.60
C GLY A 19 -10.27 -5.57 -16.87
N GLY A 20 -9.98 -5.69 -15.57
CA GLY A 20 -9.40 -4.61 -14.77
C GLY A 20 -7.95 -4.31 -15.14
N ARG A 21 -7.52 -3.08 -14.88
CA ARG A 21 -6.10 -2.70 -14.96
C ARG A 21 -5.34 -3.33 -13.80
N VAL A 22 -4.10 -3.77 -14.07
CA VAL A 22 -3.19 -4.19 -12.99
C VAL A 22 -2.98 -3.02 -12.04
N ALA A 23 -3.15 -3.26 -10.75
CA ALA A 23 -2.95 -2.24 -9.73
C ALA A 23 -1.46 -1.87 -9.63
N GLU A 24 -1.20 -0.59 -9.40
CA GLU A 24 0.12 -0.16 -8.94
C GLU A 24 0.42 -0.80 -7.58
N ARG A 25 1.70 -0.81 -7.18
CA ARG A 25 2.13 -1.43 -5.93
C ARG A 25 1.43 -0.84 -4.69
N ASN A 26 1.27 0.48 -4.69
CA ASN A 26 0.69 1.21 -3.58
C ASN A 26 -0.21 2.35 -4.08
N PRO A 27 -1.41 2.03 -4.59
CA PRO A 27 -2.30 3.02 -5.17
C PRO A 27 -2.92 3.93 -4.09
N TRP A 28 -2.87 3.52 -2.83
CA TRP A 28 -3.51 4.22 -1.71
C TRP A 28 -2.55 5.09 -0.91
N ARG A 29 -1.26 5.10 -1.27
CA ARG A 29 -0.24 5.81 -0.49
C ARG A 29 -0.28 5.40 0.99
N ALA A 30 -0.27 4.10 1.25
CA ALA A 30 -0.29 3.53 2.61
C ALA A 30 1.12 3.20 3.10
N THR A 31 1.41 3.47 4.38
CA THR A 31 2.80 3.46 4.92
C THR A 31 3.31 2.10 5.36
N THR A 32 2.42 1.15 5.52
CA THR A 32 2.69 -0.17 6.05
C THR A 32 3.43 -1.07 5.06
N LEU A 33 4.18 -2.05 5.58
CA LEU A 33 5.08 -2.89 4.80
C LEU A 33 4.39 -3.66 3.67
N GLU A 34 3.15 -4.10 3.82
CA GLU A 34 2.44 -4.87 2.78
C GLU A 34 2.37 -4.11 1.45
N TRP A 35 2.36 -2.78 1.49
CA TRP A 35 2.35 -1.91 0.31
C TRP A 35 3.73 -1.74 -0.35
N THR A 36 4.74 -2.43 0.19
CA THR A 36 6.07 -2.54 -0.42
C THR A 36 6.27 -3.88 -1.13
N ALA A 37 5.37 -4.86 -0.95
CA ALA A 37 5.43 -6.13 -1.68
C ALA A 37 5.08 -5.94 -3.17
N PRO A 38 5.60 -6.77 -4.09
CA PRO A 38 5.18 -6.78 -5.49
C PRO A 38 3.66 -6.99 -5.64
N THR A 39 3.10 -6.59 -6.79
CA THR A 39 1.69 -6.83 -7.12
C THR A 39 1.58 -7.68 -8.39
N PRO A 40 1.07 -8.92 -8.30
CA PRO A 40 0.68 -9.66 -7.08
C PRO A 40 1.89 -10.08 -6.21
N PRO A 41 1.71 -10.30 -4.90
CA PRO A 41 2.78 -10.78 -4.04
C PRO A 41 3.11 -12.25 -4.38
N GLY A 42 4.41 -12.53 -4.56
CA GLY A 42 4.92 -13.87 -4.80
C GLY A 42 5.15 -14.66 -3.50
N HIS A 43 5.58 -15.92 -3.63
CA HIS A 43 6.06 -16.69 -2.49
C HIS A 43 7.27 -15.99 -1.84
N GLY A 44 7.29 -15.92 -0.51
CA GLY A 44 8.28 -15.11 0.23
C GLY A 44 7.88 -13.63 0.41
N ASN A 45 6.75 -13.19 -0.16
CA ASN A 45 6.15 -11.85 -0.07
C ASN A 45 7.03 -10.69 -0.58
N PHE A 46 8.20 -10.46 0.01
CA PHE A 46 9.09 -9.33 -0.24
C PHE A 46 10.24 -9.63 -1.20
N GLY A 47 10.43 -10.89 -1.59
CA GLY A 47 11.51 -11.32 -2.48
C GLY A 47 12.75 -11.80 -1.72
N GLU A 48 13.92 -11.63 -2.32
CA GLU A 48 15.19 -12.07 -1.73
C GLU A 48 15.66 -11.16 -0.59
N GLU A 49 15.40 -9.86 -0.69
CA GLU A 49 15.80 -8.86 0.29
C GLU A 49 14.60 -8.41 1.13
N LEU A 50 14.75 -8.46 2.46
CA LEU A 50 13.73 -7.99 3.39
C LEU A 50 13.79 -6.45 3.53
N PRO A 51 12.62 -5.79 3.61
CA PRO A 51 12.57 -4.35 3.83
C PRO A 51 13.10 -3.97 5.22
N THR A 52 13.98 -2.99 5.28
CA THR A 52 14.39 -2.36 6.54
C THR A 52 13.33 -1.36 6.99
N VAL A 53 12.95 -1.38 8.26
CA VAL A 53 11.94 -0.49 8.83
C VAL A 53 12.61 0.71 9.50
N HIS A 54 12.22 1.92 9.09
CA HIS A 54 12.76 3.17 9.63
C HIS A 54 11.77 3.98 10.47
N ARG A 55 10.48 3.66 10.43
CA ARG A 55 9.41 4.36 11.14
C ARG A 55 8.21 3.46 11.45
N TRP A 56 7.24 4.00 12.20
CA TRP A 56 6.02 3.29 12.58
C TRP A 56 5.05 3.10 11.39
N PRO A 57 4.20 2.06 11.42
CA PRO A 57 3.09 1.94 10.50
C PRO A 57 2.08 3.08 10.76
N PHE A 58 1.42 3.54 9.70
CA PHE A 58 0.44 4.65 9.73
C PHE A 58 0.99 6.01 10.15
N ASP A 59 2.32 6.17 10.15
CA ASP A 59 2.99 7.44 10.47
C ASP A 59 2.94 8.41 9.27
N TYR A 60 1.83 9.12 9.15
CA TYR A 60 1.58 10.12 8.11
C TYR A 60 1.97 11.53 8.58
N SER A 61 2.28 12.41 7.63
CA SER A 61 2.62 13.82 7.88
C SER A 61 3.76 13.99 8.91
N VAL A 62 4.79 13.14 8.78
CA VAL A 62 5.99 13.17 9.63
C VAL A 62 6.62 14.57 9.57
N PRO A 63 6.84 15.24 10.72
CA PRO A 63 7.41 16.58 10.74
C PRO A 63 8.78 16.64 10.03
N GLY A 64 8.91 17.59 9.09
CA GLY A 64 10.14 17.79 8.33
C GLY A 64 10.24 17.01 7.02
N GLU A 65 9.34 16.06 6.76
CA GLU A 65 9.27 15.37 5.46
C GLU A 65 8.45 16.17 4.45
N ARG A 66 8.80 16.04 3.17
CA ARG A 66 8.14 16.79 2.07
C ARG A 66 6.77 16.23 1.72
N GLU A 67 6.62 14.92 1.83
CA GLU A 67 5.41 14.18 1.48
C GLU A 67 4.66 13.81 2.76
N ASP A 68 3.33 13.90 2.74
CA ASP A 68 2.48 13.40 3.84
C ASP A 68 2.55 11.88 3.98
N PHE A 69 3.01 11.21 2.95
CA PHE A 69 3.10 9.76 2.86
C PHE A 69 4.54 9.31 2.65
N VAL A 70 5.14 8.73 3.69
CA VAL A 70 6.50 8.18 3.63
C VAL A 70 6.47 6.69 4.00
N PRO A 71 6.68 5.76 3.03
CA PRO A 71 6.67 4.32 3.31
C PRO A 71 7.69 3.92 4.37
N GLN A 72 7.41 2.91 5.21
CA GLN A 72 8.32 2.45 6.27
C GLN A 72 9.75 2.11 5.83
N THR A 73 9.95 1.82 4.54
CA THR A 73 11.24 1.44 3.94
C THR A 73 12.12 2.59 3.48
N VAL A 74 11.62 3.83 3.54
CA VAL A 74 12.40 5.01 3.18
C VAL A 74 13.12 5.53 4.43
N PRO A 75 14.44 5.75 4.44
CA PRO A 75 15.11 6.38 5.58
C PRO A 75 14.58 7.81 5.84
N ALA A 76 14.61 8.28 7.08
CA ALA A 76 14.23 9.67 7.38
C ALA A 76 15.25 10.63 6.76
N THR A 77 14.77 11.68 6.10
CA THR A 77 15.62 12.71 5.46
C THR A 77 16.00 13.80 6.45
N VAL A 78 15.18 13.98 7.50
CA VAL A 78 15.39 14.94 8.57
C VAL A 78 15.39 14.18 9.89
N THR A 79 16.42 14.41 10.72
CA THR A 79 16.43 13.88 12.09
C THR A 79 15.24 14.47 12.82
N ALA A 80 14.27 13.62 13.22
CA ALA A 80 13.14 14.05 14.05
C ALA A 80 13.70 14.81 15.27
N GLN A 81 13.43 16.11 15.34
CA GLN A 81 13.79 16.93 16.49
C GLN A 81 12.84 16.53 17.63
N HIS A 82 13.25 15.56 18.43
CA HIS A 82 12.67 15.32 19.76
C HIS A 82 13.30 16.26 20.79
#